data_AF-A0A524B8C2-F1
#
_entry.id   AF-A0A524B8C2-F1
#
_cell.length_a   1.000
_cell.length_b   1.000
_cell.length_c   1.000
_cell.angle_alpha   90.00
_cell.angle_beta   90.00
_cell.angle_gamma   90.00
#
_symmetry.space_group_name_H-M   'P 1'
#
loop_
_entity.id
_entity.type
_entity.pdbx_description
1 polymer ?
#
loop_
_entity_poly.entity_id
_entity_poly.type
_entity_poly.pdbx_seq_one_letter_code
_entity_poly.pdbx_strand_id
1 'polypeptide(L)'
;MSDDSANKILPCPKCSQPAKTYPTLFFIERLLDKYFTAQRELNRLSTSASPASVAPTPAASAPPAPQDFDLSNTDHLANELQHGPIYDWFRKKQIAVQADMRGVDTSGFYDEVAEAIGDNLDLFKEVVERIRWSQQKEYASTTIHLDKKTPDEAAQLSRFCQQLYDFSFVAKCFHNKAEQNVRLILQTAPSIRQFFSGEWLEWFALMQVLRYTKERGRRFSCARGLEIALQNGDKAELDVFALLDGNLPICIECKSGDCRPHIDRALMLRKRLGLDTRQFVMCVAGLSDEQVKAYTAMYELTFANERTLSTHLQKLF
;
A
#
# COMPACT_ATOMS: atom_id res chain seq x y z
N MET A 1 22.00 -1.92 -30.49
CA MET A 1 22.24 -2.41 -31.86
C MET A 1 21.24 -1.72 -32.74
N SER A 2 21.68 -1.06 -33.80
CA SER A 2 20.80 -0.39 -34.77
C SER A 2 19.81 -1.41 -35.34
N ASP A 3 18.55 -0.99 -35.60
CA ASP A 3 17.45 -1.83 -36.14
C ASP A 3 17.79 -2.55 -37.47
N ASP A 4 18.91 -2.20 -38.09
CA ASP A 4 19.42 -2.74 -39.36
C ASP A 4 19.93 -4.20 -39.28
N SER A 5 19.63 -4.91 -38.18
CA SER A 5 20.06 -6.29 -37.91
C SER A 5 18.91 -7.25 -37.55
N ALA A 6 17.66 -6.79 -37.61
CA ALA A 6 16.49 -7.64 -37.41
C ALA A 6 16.35 -8.70 -38.52
N ASN A 7 15.98 -9.94 -38.14
CA ASN A 7 15.80 -11.09 -39.04
C ASN A 7 17.07 -11.63 -39.73
N LYS A 8 18.27 -11.21 -39.29
CA LYS A 8 19.54 -11.77 -39.77
C LYS A 8 19.99 -12.91 -38.85
N ILE A 9 20.67 -13.91 -39.42
CA ILE A 9 21.35 -14.93 -38.64
C ILE A 9 22.72 -14.34 -38.27
N LEU A 10 22.89 -13.99 -37.00
CA LEU A 10 24.15 -13.43 -36.49
C LEU A 10 24.81 -14.43 -35.54
N PRO A 11 26.15 -14.53 -35.54
CA PRO A 11 26.86 -15.36 -34.58
C PRO A 11 26.63 -14.79 -33.18
N CYS A 12 26.20 -15.66 -32.26
CA CYS A 12 26.01 -15.30 -30.87
C CYS A 12 27.35 -14.82 -30.28
N PRO A 13 27.41 -13.63 -29.67
CA PRO A 13 28.66 -13.07 -29.13
C PRO A 13 29.24 -13.90 -27.96
N LYS A 14 28.48 -14.85 -27.43
CA LYS A 14 28.88 -15.70 -26.29
C LYS A 14 29.38 -17.08 -26.68
N CYS A 15 28.91 -17.64 -27.80
CA CYS A 15 29.24 -19.02 -28.20
C CYS A 15 29.50 -19.19 -29.69
N SER A 16 29.50 -18.10 -30.47
CA SER A 16 29.71 -18.05 -31.92
C SER A 16 28.76 -18.89 -32.78
N GLN A 17 27.74 -19.50 -32.18
CA GLN A 17 26.73 -20.26 -32.90
C GLN A 17 25.76 -19.32 -33.63
N PRO A 18 25.33 -19.66 -34.85
CA PRO A 18 24.38 -18.86 -35.62
C PRO A 18 23.03 -18.80 -34.89
N ALA A 19 22.60 -17.61 -34.49
CA ALA A 19 21.32 -17.37 -33.83
C ALA A 19 20.48 -16.40 -34.65
N LYS A 20 19.18 -16.69 -34.79
CA LYS A 20 18.22 -15.77 -35.42
C LYS A 20 17.95 -14.60 -34.48
N THR A 21 18.16 -13.38 -34.94
CA THR A 21 17.80 -12.17 -34.20
C THR A 21 16.37 -11.75 -34.53
N TYR A 22 15.55 -11.55 -33.50
CA TYR A 22 14.20 -11.03 -33.65
C TYR A 22 14.17 -9.55 -33.26
N PRO A 23 13.35 -8.72 -33.91
CA PRO A 23 13.13 -7.34 -33.49
C PRO A 23 12.29 -7.34 -32.21
N THR A 24 12.93 -7.54 -31.05
CA THR A 24 12.24 -7.63 -29.75
C THR A 24 11.40 -6.38 -29.49
N LEU A 25 11.87 -5.20 -29.91
CA LEU A 25 11.12 -3.94 -29.81
C LEU A 25 9.81 -3.99 -30.60
N PHE A 26 9.83 -4.44 -31.85
CA PHE A 26 8.62 -4.63 -32.67
C PHE A 26 7.61 -5.59 -32.01
N PHE A 27 8.09 -6.69 -31.41
CA PHE A 27 7.22 -7.63 -30.72
C PHE A 27 6.64 -7.06 -29.42
N ILE A 28 7.43 -6.29 -28.67
CA ILE A 28 6.96 -5.59 -27.47
C ILE A 28 5.92 -4.55 -27.85
N GLU A 29 6.17 -3.72 -28.87
CA GLU A 29 5.20 -2.74 -29.38
C GLU A 29 3.89 -3.41 -29.82
N ARG A 30 3.98 -4.50 -30.58
CA ARG A 30 2.81 -5.31 -30.99
C ARG A 30 2.06 -5.93 -29.82
N LEU A 31 2.77 -6.34 -28.77
CA LEU A 31 2.17 -6.91 -27.56
C LEU A 31 1.45 -5.82 -26.75
N LEU A 32 2.08 -4.65 -26.60
CA LEU A 32 1.48 -3.47 -25.96
C LEU A 32 0.24 -2.99 -26.73
N ASP A 33 0.29 -2.93 -28.06
CA ASP A 33 -0.86 -2.59 -28.89
C ASP A 33 -2.04 -3.55 -28.68
N LYS A 34 -1.75 -4.86 -28.60
CA LYS A 34 -2.76 -5.88 -28.29
C LYS A 34 -3.33 -5.69 -26.88
N TYR A 35 -2.47 -5.44 -25.90
CA TYR A 35 -2.87 -5.20 -24.51
C TYR A 35 -3.79 -3.97 -24.39
N PHE A 36 -3.41 -2.83 -24.97
CA PHE A 36 -4.24 -1.62 -24.95
C PHE A 36 -5.51 -1.74 -25.78
N THR A 37 -5.53 -2.60 -26.80
CA THR A 37 -6.76 -2.89 -27.56
C THR A 37 -7.72 -3.76 -26.73
N ALA A 38 -7.21 -4.80 -26.08
CA ALA A 38 -8.00 -5.62 -25.16
C ALA A 38 -8.55 -4.80 -23.99
N GLN A 39 -7.76 -3.89 -23.41
CA GLN A 39 -8.19 -2.99 -22.35
C GLN A 39 -9.33 -2.05 -22.81
N ARG A 40 -9.23 -1.52 -24.04
CA ARG A 40 -10.29 -0.68 -24.62
C ARG A 40 -11.57 -1.47 -24.92
N GLU A 41 -11.45 -2.71 -25.38
CA GLU A 41 -12.60 -3.59 -25.60
C GLU A 41 -13.28 -3.99 -24.28
N LEU A 42 -12.50 -4.31 -23.24
CA LEU A 42 -13.02 -4.53 -21.89
C LEU A 42 -13.78 -3.30 -21.41
N ASN A 43 -13.17 -2.12 -21.47
CA ASN A 43 -13.83 -0.87 -21.07
C ASN A 43 -15.10 -0.59 -21.89
N ARG A 44 -15.12 -0.93 -23.18
CA ARG A 44 -16.29 -0.78 -24.06
C ARG A 44 -17.41 -1.75 -23.69
N LEU A 45 -17.08 -3.00 -23.37
CA LEU A 45 -18.05 -4.01 -22.93
C LEU A 45 -18.64 -3.62 -21.57
N SER A 46 -17.81 -3.16 -20.63
CA SER A 46 -18.21 -2.63 -19.32
C SER A 46 -19.13 -1.42 -19.43
N THR A 47 -18.86 -0.50 -20.37
CA THR A 47 -19.69 0.70 -20.59
C THR A 47 -20.97 0.42 -21.38
N SER A 48 -20.98 -0.62 -22.22
CA SER A 48 -22.22 -1.07 -22.91
C SER A 48 -23.22 -1.78 -21.99
N ALA A 49 -22.84 -2.06 -20.75
CA ALA A 49 -23.71 -2.61 -19.72
C ALA A 49 -24.18 -1.53 -18.74
N SER A 50 -25.02 -0.57 -19.19
CA SER A 50 -25.93 0.23 -18.35
C SER A 50 -26.83 1.17 -19.17
N PRO A 51 -27.96 1.67 -18.65
CA PRO A 51 -29.04 0.97 -17.95
C PRO A 51 -30.40 1.22 -18.67
N ALA A 52 -31.37 0.31 -18.52
CA ALA A 52 -32.75 0.61 -18.88
C ALA A 52 -33.32 1.65 -17.87
N SER A 53 -33.79 2.78 -18.38
CA SER A 53 -34.50 3.80 -17.60
C SER A 53 -35.82 3.25 -17.07
N VAL A 54 -36.23 3.60 -15.83
CA VAL A 54 -37.54 4.25 -15.49
C VAL A 54 -37.57 4.67 -13.99
N ALA A 55 -37.90 5.95 -13.78
CA ALA A 55 -38.56 6.64 -12.65
C ALA A 55 -37.89 6.85 -11.26
N PRO A 56 -38.18 7.99 -10.58
CA PRO A 56 -37.56 8.38 -9.32
C PRO A 56 -38.28 7.77 -8.10
N THR A 57 -37.51 7.16 -7.20
CA THR A 57 -37.95 6.71 -5.86
C THR A 57 -36.77 6.78 -4.88
N PRO A 58 -37.02 6.86 -3.56
CA PRO A 58 -36.26 7.68 -2.63
C PRO A 58 -35.15 6.93 -1.89
N ALA A 59 -34.21 7.71 -1.34
CA ALA A 59 -33.17 7.36 -0.37
C ALA A 59 -32.22 6.21 -0.79
N ALA A 60 -30.96 6.60 -1.05
CA ALA A 60 -29.79 5.77 -1.28
C ALA A 60 -29.84 4.40 -0.58
N SER A 61 -30.11 3.36 -1.36
CA SER A 61 -29.83 1.98 -0.98
C SER A 61 -28.32 1.75 -1.04
N ALA A 62 -27.78 1.35 0.11
CA ALA A 62 -26.37 1.03 0.30
C ALA A 62 -25.89 -0.09 -0.66
N PRO A 63 -24.58 -0.11 -1.00
CA PRO A 63 -24.02 -1.15 -1.86
C PRO A 63 -24.25 -2.56 -1.29
N PRO A 64 -24.34 -3.59 -2.16
CA PRO A 64 -24.57 -4.97 -1.76
C PRO A 64 -23.43 -5.51 -0.88
N ALA A 65 -23.74 -6.51 -0.05
CA ALA A 65 -22.74 -7.18 0.79
C ALA A 65 -21.68 -7.87 -0.08
N PRO A 66 -20.37 -7.72 0.20
CA PRO A 66 -19.34 -8.27 -0.65
C PRO A 66 -19.14 -9.74 -0.25
N GLN A 67 -19.74 -10.68 -0.99
CA GLN A 67 -19.39 -12.10 -0.82
C GLN A 67 -18.29 -12.55 -1.78
N ASP A 68 -17.97 -11.80 -2.83
CA ASP A 68 -16.86 -12.09 -3.75
C ASP A 68 -16.27 -10.78 -4.31
N PHE A 69 -15.49 -10.06 -3.51
CA PHE A 69 -14.62 -9.00 -4.05
C PHE A 69 -13.16 -9.41 -3.95
N ASP A 70 -12.46 -9.18 -5.05
CA ASP A 70 -11.04 -9.41 -5.17
C ASP A 70 -10.29 -8.20 -4.62
N LEU A 71 -9.43 -8.42 -3.61
CA LEU A 71 -8.62 -7.36 -3.00
C LEU A 71 -7.55 -6.84 -3.98
N SER A 72 -7.19 -7.66 -4.96
CA SER A 72 -6.29 -7.26 -6.05
C SER A 72 -7.03 -6.52 -7.18
N ASN A 73 -8.36 -6.47 -7.16
CA ASN A 73 -9.13 -5.71 -8.14
C ASN A 73 -9.37 -4.28 -7.63
N THR A 74 -8.40 -3.44 -7.95
CA THR A 74 -8.27 -2.05 -7.59
C THR A 74 -9.46 -1.17 -7.99
N ASP A 75 -10.11 -1.43 -9.13
CA ASP A 75 -11.25 -0.63 -9.60
C ASP A 75 -12.44 -0.74 -8.63
N HIS A 76 -12.54 -1.83 -7.87
CA HIS A 76 -13.55 -1.99 -6.84
C HIS A 76 -13.31 -1.13 -5.61
N LEU A 77 -12.07 -0.77 -5.30
CA LEU A 77 -11.69 0.07 -4.15
C LEU A 77 -11.65 1.56 -4.54
N ALA A 78 -11.06 1.86 -5.70
CA ALA A 78 -10.75 3.21 -6.16
C ALA A 78 -11.89 3.86 -6.99
N ASN A 79 -13.13 3.83 -6.46
CA ASN A 79 -14.29 4.42 -7.14
C ASN A 79 -15.19 5.27 -6.23
N GLU A 80 -16.08 6.06 -6.85
CA GLU A 80 -17.01 6.96 -6.16
C GLU A 80 -17.98 6.23 -5.21
N LEU A 81 -18.45 5.05 -5.59
CA LEU A 81 -19.40 4.28 -4.77
C LEU A 81 -18.77 3.81 -3.46
N GLN A 82 -17.48 3.42 -3.49
CA GLN A 82 -16.72 3.08 -2.30
C GLN A 82 -16.48 4.29 -1.40
N HIS A 83 -16.19 5.46 -1.96
CA HIS A 83 -15.85 6.63 -1.15
C HIS A 83 -17.07 7.41 -0.66
N GLY A 84 -18.23 7.30 -1.34
CA GLY A 84 -19.48 8.01 -1.01
C GLY A 84 -19.88 7.95 0.47
N PRO A 85 -19.91 6.77 1.12
CA PRO A 85 -20.25 6.66 2.53
C PRO A 85 -19.29 7.41 3.47
N ILE A 86 -18.01 7.55 3.10
CA ILE A 86 -17.03 8.34 3.86
C ILE A 86 -17.43 9.82 3.80
N TYR A 87 -17.70 10.35 2.60
CA TYR A 87 -18.20 11.72 2.43
C TYR A 87 -19.46 11.98 3.26
N ASP A 88 -20.42 11.06 3.22
CA ASP A 88 -21.67 11.18 3.98
C ASP A 88 -21.44 11.18 5.50
N TRP A 89 -20.51 10.35 6.00
CA TRP A 89 -20.18 10.25 7.42
C TRP A 89 -19.53 11.55 7.94
N PHE A 90 -18.54 12.09 7.21
CA PHE A 90 -17.89 13.35 7.58
C PHE A 90 -18.82 14.56 7.42
N ARG A 91 -19.66 14.59 6.38
CA ARG A 91 -20.65 15.66 6.16
C ARG A 91 -21.63 15.78 7.33
N LYS A 92 -22.09 14.66 7.90
CA LYS A 92 -22.96 14.64 9.11
C LYS A 92 -22.31 15.29 10.32
N LYS A 93 -20.97 15.34 10.37
CA LYS A 93 -20.18 15.99 11.42
C LYS A 93 -19.73 17.41 11.04
N GLN A 94 -20.20 17.93 9.90
CA GLN A 94 -19.78 19.20 9.31
C GLN A 94 -18.26 19.29 9.12
N ILE A 95 -17.63 18.18 8.73
CA ILE A 95 -16.23 18.12 8.36
C ILE A 95 -16.18 17.98 6.84
N ALA A 96 -15.45 18.87 6.17
CA ALA A 96 -15.20 18.74 4.75
C ALA A 96 -14.08 17.71 4.54
N VAL A 97 -14.19 16.91 3.49
CA VAL A 97 -13.26 15.82 3.21
C VAL A 97 -12.91 15.81 1.73
N GLN A 98 -11.66 15.50 1.44
CA GLN A 98 -11.14 15.29 0.10
C GLN A 98 -10.36 13.97 0.11
N ALA A 99 -10.89 12.95 -0.57
CA ALA A 99 -10.22 11.68 -0.73
C ALA A 99 -9.48 11.63 -2.07
N ASP A 100 -8.22 11.19 -2.06
CA ASP A 100 -7.61 10.63 -3.27
C ASP A 100 -8.16 9.22 -3.47
N MET A 101 -9.04 9.03 -4.45
CA MET A 101 -9.63 7.73 -4.74
C MET A 101 -8.58 6.68 -5.10
N ARG A 102 -7.44 7.10 -5.65
CA ARG A 102 -6.32 6.21 -5.99
C ARG A 102 -5.40 5.96 -4.79
N GLY A 103 -5.64 6.60 -3.64
CA GLY A 103 -4.89 6.34 -2.41
C GLY A 103 -5.06 4.90 -1.88
N VAL A 104 -6.11 4.21 -2.33
CA VAL A 104 -6.41 2.79 -2.06
C VAL A 104 -6.18 1.90 -3.29
N ASP A 105 -5.48 2.41 -4.31
CA ASP A 105 -5.15 1.68 -5.53
C ASP A 105 -4.06 0.63 -5.21
N THR A 106 -4.47 -0.62 -5.00
CA THR A 106 -3.57 -1.77 -4.76
C THR A 106 -2.78 -2.21 -6.00
N SER A 107 -2.88 -1.50 -7.13
CA SER A 107 -2.00 -1.79 -8.26
C SER A 107 -0.58 -1.28 -7.99
N GLY A 108 0.43 -1.99 -8.48
CA GLY A 108 1.83 -1.56 -8.35
C GLY A 108 2.59 -2.15 -7.15
N PHE A 109 2.07 -3.19 -6.53
CA PHE A 109 2.73 -4.03 -5.53
C PHE A 109 3.04 -3.38 -4.17
N TYR A 110 2.42 -2.25 -3.85
CA TYR A 110 2.66 -1.52 -2.60
C TYR A 110 2.14 -2.29 -1.38
N ASP A 111 0.98 -2.91 -1.52
CA ASP A 111 0.36 -3.78 -0.53
C ASP A 111 1.20 -5.03 -0.28
N GLU A 112 1.65 -5.75 -1.29
CA GLU A 112 2.45 -6.98 -1.09
C GLU A 112 3.79 -6.70 -0.42
N VAL A 113 4.45 -5.59 -0.77
CA VAL A 113 5.70 -5.18 -0.10
C VAL A 113 5.42 -4.74 1.34
N ALA A 114 4.32 -4.00 1.56
CA ALA A 114 3.93 -3.56 2.90
C ALA A 114 3.57 -4.72 3.82
N GLU A 115 2.83 -5.71 3.32
CA GLU A 115 2.52 -6.96 4.03
C GLU A 115 3.80 -7.73 4.35
N ALA A 116 4.71 -7.90 3.39
CA ALA A 116 6.00 -8.55 3.65
C ALA A 116 6.81 -7.85 4.76
N ILE A 117 6.84 -6.51 4.77
CA ILE A 117 7.51 -5.73 5.82
C ILE A 117 6.78 -5.89 7.16
N GLY A 118 5.47 -5.73 7.20
CA GLY A 118 4.69 -5.76 8.45
C GLY A 118 4.65 -7.15 9.10
N ASP A 119 4.62 -8.22 8.31
CA ASP A 119 4.61 -9.60 8.80
C ASP A 119 5.96 -10.02 9.42
N ASN A 120 7.07 -9.42 8.99
CA ASN A 120 8.40 -9.72 9.51
C ASN A 120 9.32 -8.50 9.57
N LEU A 121 8.89 -7.49 10.33
CA LEU A 121 9.62 -6.23 10.44
C LEU A 121 11.01 -6.44 11.06
N ASP A 122 11.15 -7.31 12.05
CA ASP A 122 12.43 -7.55 12.71
C ASP A 122 13.52 -8.03 11.73
N LEU A 123 13.14 -8.86 10.75
CA LEU A 123 14.04 -9.32 9.70
C LEU A 123 14.32 -8.23 8.66
N PHE A 124 13.28 -7.56 8.16
CA PHE A 124 13.40 -6.67 7.00
C PHE A 124 13.71 -5.21 7.33
N LYS A 125 13.63 -4.81 8.60
CA LYS A 125 13.88 -3.44 9.07
C LYS A 125 15.21 -2.89 8.57
N GLU A 126 16.29 -3.68 8.61
CA GLU A 126 17.59 -3.23 8.13
C GLU A 126 17.55 -2.81 6.65
N VAL A 127 16.84 -3.56 5.80
CA VAL A 127 16.71 -3.24 4.37
C VAL A 127 15.92 -1.95 4.19
N VAL A 128 14.77 -1.86 4.85
CA VAL A 128 13.86 -0.69 4.79
C VAL A 128 14.58 0.58 5.25
N GLU A 129 15.26 0.54 6.41
CA GLU A 129 15.97 1.68 6.97
C GLU A 129 17.16 2.11 6.12
N ARG A 130 17.92 1.16 5.56
CA ARG A 130 19.07 1.48 4.69
C ARG A 130 18.62 2.10 3.37
N ILE A 131 17.53 1.63 2.77
CA ILE A 131 16.94 2.26 1.58
C ILE A 131 16.48 3.67 1.93
N ARG A 132 15.66 3.83 2.98
CA ARG A 132 15.15 5.14 3.43
C ARG A 132 16.28 6.13 3.68
N TRP A 133 17.28 5.74 4.47
CA TRP A 133 18.42 6.60 4.80
C TRP A 133 19.21 6.98 3.55
N SER A 134 19.45 6.03 2.65
CA SER A 134 20.20 6.29 1.42
C SER A 134 19.43 7.23 0.49
N GLN A 135 18.11 7.10 0.38
CA GLN A 135 17.25 8.03 -0.35
C GLN A 135 17.29 9.44 0.26
N GLN A 136 17.21 9.57 1.59
CA GLN A 136 17.31 10.86 2.29
C GLN A 136 18.66 11.55 2.10
N LYS A 137 19.74 10.77 1.92
CA LYS A 137 21.09 11.28 1.64
C LYS A 137 21.40 11.43 0.16
N GLU A 138 20.43 11.18 -0.72
CA GLU A 138 20.58 11.24 -2.17
C GLU A 138 21.69 10.29 -2.70
N TYR A 139 21.90 9.17 -2.01
CA TYR A 139 22.79 8.11 -2.51
C TYR A 139 22.06 7.25 -3.55
N ALA A 140 22.74 6.97 -4.67
CA ALA A 140 22.19 6.17 -5.76
C ALA A 140 22.06 4.66 -5.43
N SER A 141 22.73 4.18 -4.39
CA SER A 141 22.75 2.76 -4.04
C SER A 141 22.92 2.52 -2.56
N THR A 142 22.47 1.35 -2.09
CA THR A 142 22.76 0.84 -0.75
C THR A 142 23.21 -0.61 -0.81
N THR A 143 23.92 -1.07 0.22
CA THR A 143 24.40 -2.45 0.34
C THR A 143 23.83 -3.07 1.60
N ILE A 144 23.22 -4.24 1.45
CA ILE A 144 22.69 -5.07 2.53
C ILE A 144 23.70 -6.18 2.80
N HIS A 145 24.18 -6.25 4.03
CA HIS A 145 25.20 -7.20 4.45
C HIS A 145 24.55 -8.47 5.02
N LEU A 146 25.02 -9.64 4.57
CA LEU A 146 24.48 -10.94 4.97
C LEU A 146 25.46 -11.77 5.81
N ASP A 147 26.70 -11.29 5.99
CA ASP A 147 27.81 -12.01 6.65
C ASP A 147 27.54 -12.38 8.11
N LYS A 148 26.69 -11.61 8.80
CA LYS A 148 26.31 -11.85 10.20
C LYS A 148 24.94 -12.49 10.37
N LYS A 149 24.28 -12.87 9.28
CA LYS A 149 22.95 -13.45 9.29
C LYS A 149 23.06 -14.97 9.28
N THR A 150 22.08 -15.66 9.86
CA THR A 150 21.96 -17.11 9.68
C THR A 150 21.71 -17.45 8.21
N PRO A 151 21.98 -18.68 7.75
CA PRO A 151 21.74 -19.08 6.36
C PRO A 151 20.29 -18.86 5.91
N ASP A 152 19.32 -19.05 6.81
CA ASP A 152 17.91 -18.84 6.52
C ASP A 152 17.55 -17.35 6.42
N GLU A 153 17.98 -16.53 7.37
CA GLU A 153 17.80 -15.07 7.32
C GLU A 153 18.46 -14.47 6.07
N ALA A 154 19.68 -14.90 5.74
CA ALA A 154 20.38 -14.45 4.54
C ALA A 154 19.60 -14.79 3.25
N ALA A 155 19.00 -15.98 3.20
CA ALA A 155 18.18 -16.40 2.06
C ALA A 155 16.89 -15.57 1.99
N GLN A 156 16.21 -15.35 3.11
CA GLN A 156 15.00 -14.53 3.17
C GLN A 156 15.27 -13.06 2.79
N LEU A 157 16.34 -12.46 3.31
CA LEU A 157 16.78 -11.10 2.95
C LEU A 157 17.12 -10.98 1.47
N SER A 158 17.80 -11.98 0.90
CA SER A 158 18.12 -12.01 -0.53
C SER A 158 16.86 -12.09 -1.39
N ARG A 159 15.88 -12.91 -0.98
CA ARG A 159 14.58 -13.00 -1.68
C ARG A 159 13.81 -11.70 -1.59
N PHE A 160 13.75 -11.08 -0.42
CA PHE A 160 13.08 -9.79 -0.25
C PHE A 160 13.74 -8.70 -1.11
N CYS A 161 15.07 -8.62 -1.12
CA CYS A 161 15.81 -7.71 -2.01
C CYS A 161 15.52 -7.97 -3.50
N GLN A 162 15.36 -9.23 -3.89
CA GLN A 162 14.98 -9.60 -5.25
C GLN A 162 13.54 -9.19 -5.56
N GLN A 163 12.60 -9.42 -4.65
CA GLN A 163 11.21 -9.01 -4.76
C GLN A 163 11.08 -7.50 -4.95
N LEU A 164 11.83 -6.70 -4.18
CA LEU A 164 11.86 -5.24 -4.37
C LEU A 164 12.30 -4.84 -5.79
N TYR A 165 13.18 -5.62 -6.43
CA TYR A 165 13.57 -5.37 -7.82
C TYR A 165 12.49 -5.81 -8.80
N ASP A 166 11.93 -7.01 -8.61
CA ASP A 166 10.89 -7.56 -9.47
C ASP A 166 9.64 -6.65 -9.47
N PHE A 167 9.36 -6.01 -8.34
CA PHE A 167 8.27 -5.05 -8.16
C PHE A 167 8.66 -3.59 -8.43
N SER A 168 9.86 -3.33 -8.94
CA SER A 168 10.36 -1.99 -9.33
C SER A 168 10.50 -0.96 -8.19
N PHE A 169 10.55 -1.40 -6.93
CA PHE A 169 10.89 -0.57 -5.76
C PHE A 169 12.39 -0.20 -5.73
N VAL A 170 13.22 -0.99 -6.40
CA VAL A 170 14.63 -0.66 -6.66
C VAL A 170 14.93 -0.84 -8.15
N ALA A 171 15.83 -0.03 -8.68
CA ALA A 171 16.16 -0.04 -10.10
C ALA A 171 17.01 -1.26 -10.51
N LYS A 172 17.87 -1.76 -9.60
CA LYS A 172 18.68 -2.98 -9.81
C LYS A 172 18.96 -3.68 -8.49
N CYS A 173 19.13 -5.00 -8.55
CA CYS A 173 19.55 -5.85 -7.44
C CYS A 173 20.73 -6.73 -7.87
N PHE A 174 21.85 -6.63 -7.17
CA PHE A 174 23.08 -7.39 -7.46
C PHE A 174 23.47 -8.24 -6.26
N HIS A 175 23.47 -9.56 -6.45
CA HIS A 175 23.87 -10.52 -5.43
C HIS A 175 25.38 -10.78 -5.51
N ASN A 176 26.10 -10.53 -4.43
CA ASN A 176 27.52 -10.85 -4.31
C ASN A 176 27.74 -12.00 -3.31
N LYS A 177 27.95 -13.20 -3.86
CA LYS A 177 28.21 -14.41 -3.05
C LYS A 177 29.60 -14.40 -2.38
N ALA A 178 30.59 -13.76 -2.99
CA ALA A 178 31.95 -13.74 -2.44
C ALA A 178 32.03 -12.85 -1.19
N GLU A 179 31.36 -11.70 -1.23
CA GLU A 179 31.33 -10.73 -0.12
C GLU A 179 30.10 -10.85 0.78
N GLN A 180 29.25 -11.85 0.55
CA GLN A 180 28.01 -12.10 1.31
C GLN A 180 27.16 -10.84 1.45
N ASN A 181 26.86 -10.17 0.34
CA ASN A 181 26.06 -8.95 0.34
C ASN A 181 25.14 -8.83 -0.89
N VAL A 182 24.13 -7.97 -0.77
CA VAL A 182 23.24 -7.58 -1.88
C VAL A 182 23.34 -6.07 -2.07
N ARG A 183 23.72 -5.64 -3.27
CA ARG A 183 23.76 -4.22 -3.63
C ARG A 183 22.49 -3.84 -4.39
N LEU A 184 21.80 -2.81 -3.90
CA LEU A 184 20.58 -2.26 -4.49
C LEU A 184 20.87 -0.90 -5.11
N ILE A 185 20.43 -0.70 -6.36
CA ILE A 185 20.39 0.63 -6.98
C ILE A 185 18.99 1.18 -6.73
N LEU A 186 18.90 2.36 -6.12
CA LEU A 186 17.64 2.89 -5.61
C LEU A 186 16.82 3.56 -6.71
N GLN A 187 15.50 3.49 -6.59
CA GLN A 187 14.56 4.22 -7.43
C GLN A 187 14.41 5.66 -6.92
N THR A 188 14.25 6.61 -7.84
CA THR A 188 14.08 8.04 -7.50
C THR A 188 12.63 8.52 -7.53
N ALA A 189 11.71 7.68 -7.99
CA ALA A 189 10.27 7.98 -8.04
C ALA A 189 9.76 8.46 -6.67
N PRO A 190 9.03 9.60 -6.60
CA PRO A 190 8.53 10.16 -5.34
C PRO A 190 7.71 9.17 -4.51
N SER A 191 6.82 8.40 -5.14
CA SER A 191 5.97 7.41 -4.47
C SER A 191 6.77 6.31 -3.77
N ILE A 192 7.86 5.84 -4.39
CA ILE A 192 8.74 4.83 -3.78
C ILE A 192 9.52 5.43 -2.60
N ARG A 193 9.95 6.68 -2.70
CA ARG A 193 10.59 7.38 -1.58
C ARG A 193 9.62 7.57 -0.42
N GLN A 194 8.38 7.97 -0.71
CA GLN A 194 7.32 8.13 0.27
C GLN A 194 6.99 6.80 0.96
N PHE A 195 6.87 5.72 0.20
CA PHE A 195 6.69 4.36 0.71
C PHE A 195 7.71 3.99 1.80
N PHE A 196 9.01 4.05 1.48
CA PHE A 196 10.07 3.74 2.44
C PHE A 196 10.20 4.80 3.55
N SER A 197 9.68 6.02 3.34
CA SER A 197 9.66 7.06 4.37
C SER A 197 8.61 6.84 5.46
N GLY A 198 7.58 6.02 5.18
CA GLY A 198 6.59 5.64 6.18
C GLY A 198 5.28 5.09 5.63
N GLU A 199 4.91 5.38 4.38
CA GLU A 199 3.60 4.96 3.84
C GLU A 199 3.45 3.43 3.75
N TRP A 200 4.54 2.66 3.78
CA TRP A 200 4.45 1.19 3.88
C TRP A 200 3.60 0.74 5.07
N LEU A 201 3.62 1.47 6.20
CA LEU A 201 2.84 1.10 7.38
C LEU A 201 1.35 1.40 7.20
N GLU A 202 1.02 2.43 6.41
CA GLU A 202 -0.36 2.76 6.06
C GLU A 202 -0.94 1.72 5.13
N TRP A 203 -0.18 1.30 4.11
CA TRP A 203 -0.53 0.19 3.24
C TRP A 203 -0.76 -1.09 4.04
N PHE A 204 0.16 -1.43 4.95
CA PHE A 204 0.00 -2.57 5.83
C PHE A 204 -1.29 -2.46 6.66
N ALA A 205 -1.53 -1.33 7.31
CA ALA A 205 -2.73 -1.13 8.13
C ALA A 205 -4.03 -1.23 7.32
N LEU A 206 -4.06 -0.68 6.11
CA LEU A 206 -5.19 -0.81 5.19
C LEU A 206 -5.43 -2.29 4.83
N MET A 207 -4.39 -3.04 4.49
CA MET A 207 -4.52 -4.46 4.15
C MET A 207 -5.05 -5.29 5.31
N GLN A 208 -4.64 -4.99 6.55
CA GLN A 208 -5.18 -5.65 7.73
C GLN A 208 -6.69 -5.36 7.89
N VAL A 209 -7.14 -4.13 7.65
CA VAL A 209 -8.57 -3.80 7.67
C VAL A 209 -9.31 -4.57 6.59
N LEU A 210 -8.84 -4.50 5.35
CA LEU A 210 -9.48 -5.12 4.19
C LEU A 210 -9.61 -6.64 4.35
N ARG A 211 -8.57 -7.31 4.87
CA ARG A 211 -8.59 -8.75 5.16
C ARG A 211 -9.75 -9.11 6.09
N TYR A 212 -9.93 -8.40 7.20
CA TYR A 212 -11.02 -8.67 8.13
C TYR A 212 -12.41 -8.32 7.58
N THR A 213 -12.52 -7.28 6.73
CA THR A 213 -13.79 -7.01 6.03
C THR A 213 -14.20 -8.17 5.14
N LYS A 214 -13.24 -8.74 4.40
CA LYS A 214 -13.45 -9.88 3.53
C LYS A 214 -13.79 -11.15 4.30
N GLU A 215 -12.99 -11.49 5.32
CA GLU A 215 -13.18 -12.69 6.15
C GLU A 215 -14.56 -12.73 6.82
N ARG A 216 -15.13 -11.56 7.17
CA ARG A 216 -16.44 -11.46 7.83
C ARG A 216 -17.58 -11.05 6.89
N GLY A 217 -17.31 -10.89 5.59
CA GLY A 217 -18.31 -10.48 4.61
C GLY A 217 -18.99 -9.14 4.94
N ARG A 218 -18.27 -8.22 5.59
CA ARG A 218 -18.81 -6.91 5.97
C ARG A 218 -18.72 -5.94 4.82
N ARG A 219 -19.72 -5.05 4.69
CA ARG A 219 -19.60 -3.91 3.77
C ARG A 219 -18.64 -2.91 4.38
N PHE A 220 -17.90 -2.23 3.53
CA PHE A 220 -16.96 -1.22 3.95
C PHE A 220 -16.86 -0.12 2.90
N SER A 221 -16.28 0.99 3.37
CA SER A 221 -15.65 2.04 2.59
C SER A 221 -14.29 2.28 3.19
N CYS A 222 -13.26 2.57 2.40
CA CYS A 222 -11.93 2.88 2.93
C CYS A 222 -11.24 4.00 2.14
N ALA A 223 -10.31 4.68 2.79
CA ALA A 223 -9.43 5.68 2.21
C ALA A 223 -8.09 5.68 2.94
N ARG A 224 -7.04 6.11 2.24
CA ARG A 224 -5.70 6.39 2.79
C ARG A 224 -5.35 7.85 2.49
N GLY A 225 -4.56 8.50 3.35
CA GLY A 225 -4.18 9.91 3.18
C GLY A 225 -5.39 10.83 3.04
N LEU A 226 -6.41 10.62 3.88
CA LEU A 226 -7.70 11.31 3.77
C LEU A 226 -7.58 12.73 4.30
N GLU A 227 -7.60 13.73 3.42
CA GLU A 227 -7.57 15.13 3.81
C GLU A 227 -8.92 15.57 4.38
N ILE A 228 -8.90 16.19 5.56
CA ILE A 228 -10.08 16.73 6.22
C ILE A 228 -9.87 18.20 6.62
N ALA A 229 -10.94 18.98 6.52
CA ALA A 229 -11.01 20.34 7.07
C ALA A 229 -12.05 20.38 8.19
N LEU A 230 -11.58 20.67 9.39
CA LEU A 230 -12.36 20.73 10.62
C LEU A 230 -13.15 22.04 10.67
N GLN A 231 -14.20 22.10 11.49
CA GLN A 231 -15.13 23.25 11.56
C GLN A 231 -14.43 24.57 11.91
N ASN A 232 -13.29 24.52 12.59
CA ASN A 232 -12.50 25.69 12.95
C ASN A 232 -11.50 26.12 11.86
N GLY A 233 -11.53 25.49 10.68
CA GLY A 233 -10.63 25.76 9.55
C GLY A 233 -9.32 24.98 9.59
N ASP A 234 -9.01 24.27 10.68
CA ASP A 234 -7.81 23.44 10.76
C ASP A 234 -7.88 22.31 9.73
N LYS A 235 -6.77 22.08 9.03
CA LYS A 235 -6.60 20.92 8.17
C LYS A 235 -5.91 19.80 8.92
N ALA A 236 -6.36 18.58 8.67
CA ALA A 236 -5.70 17.36 9.12
C ALA A 236 -5.75 16.32 8.00
N GLU A 237 -4.93 15.30 8.14
CA GLU A 237 -4.90 14.13 7.26
C GLU A 237 -5.10 12.92 8.17
N LEU A 238 -5.88 11.95 7.71
CA LEU A 238 -6.02 10.64 8.36
C LEU A 238 -5.25 9.63 7.53
N ASP A 239 -4.27 8.96 8.16
CA ASP A 239 -3.40 8.02 7.47
C ASP A 239 -4.24 6.86 6.86
N VAL A 240 -5.07 6.17 7.65
CA VAL A 240 -6.05 5.19 7.15
C VAL A 240 -7.41 5.40 7.80
N PHE A 241 -8.47 5.47 6.99
CA PHE A 241 -9.85 5.53 7.44
C PHE A 241 -10.69 4.45 6.78
N ALA A 242 -11.47 3.71 7.57
CA ALA A 242 -12.47 2.78 7.09
C ALA A 242 -13.81 2.99 7.79
N LEU A 243 -14.90 2.74 7.06
CA LEU A 243 -16.26 2.82 7.56
C LEU A 243 -16.98 1.51 7.28
N LEU A 244 -17.18 0.71 8.32
CA LEU A 244 -17.84 -0.59 8.20
C LEU A 244 -19.35 -0.44 8.31
N ASP A 245 -20.07 -1.13 7.43
CA ASP A 245 -21.53 -1.14 7.32
C ASP A 245 -22.18 0.26 7.35
N GLY A 246 -21.42 1.28 6.92
CA GLY A 246 -21.85 2.68 6.87
C GLY A 246 -21.93 3.41 8.22
N ASN A 247 -21.54 2.77 9.34
CA ASN A 247 -21.71 3.37 10.67
C ASN A 247 -20.54 3.20 11.65
N LEU A 248 -19.69 2.18 11.48
CA LEU A 248 -18.59 1.89 12.39
C LEU A 248 -17.27 2.42 11.80
N PRO A 249 -16.82 3.61 12.23
CA PRO A 249 -15.55 4.18 11.79
C PRO A 249 -14.37 3.47 12.44
N ILE A 250 -13.31 3.29 11.67
CA ILE A 250 -11.99 2.87 12.12
C ILE A 250 -11.01 3.88 11.54
N CYS A 251 -10.25 4.54 12.41
CA CYS A 251 -9.19 5.46 12.05
C CYS A 251 -7.87 4.90 12.58
N ILE A 252 -6.85 4.79 11.73
CA ILE A 252 -5.53 4.30 12.10
C ILE A 252 -4.52 5.37 11.70
N GLU A 253 -3.82 5.93 12.69
CA GLU A 253 -2.65 6.80 12.50
C GLU A 253 -1.39 5.94 12.54
N CYS A 254 -0.61 5.98 11.47
CA CYS A 254 0.57 5.14 11.26
C CYS A 254 1.84 5.96 11.51
N LYS A 255 2.76 5.42 12.32
CA LYS A 255 4.09 6.02 12.53
C LYS A 255 5.17 4.96 12.46
N SER A 256 6.05 5.07 11.47
CA SER A 256 7.21 4.20 11.26
C SER A 256 8.48 4.66 12.03
N GLY A 257 8.33 5.65 12.93
CA GLY A 257 9.41 6.25 13.70
C GLY A 257 8.93 6.78 15.05
N ASP A 258 9.57 7.83 15.58
CA ASP A 258 9.19 8.38 16.89
C ASP A 258 7.76 8.92 16.90
N CYS A 259 6.90 8.29 17.69
CA CYS A 259 5.49 8.63 17.80
C CYS A 259 5.20 9.78 18.77
N ARG A 260 6.11 10.06 19.72
CA ARG A 260 5.85 10.97 20.85
C ARG A 260 5.39 12.37 20.44
N PRO A 261 5.97 13.02 19.41
CA PRO A 261 5.53 14.35 18.97
C PRO A 261 4.11 14.38 18.39
N HIS A 262 3.55 13.22 18.06
CA HIS A 262 2.26 13.10 17.36
C HIS A 262 1.10 12.70 18.27
N ILE A 263 1.37 12.31 19.52
CA ILE A 263 0.37 11.78 20.46
C ILE A 263 -0.73 12.81 20.75
N ASP A 264 -0.36 14.06 21.06
CA ASP A 264 -1.34 15.11 21.38
C ASP A 264 -2.23 15.45 20.17
N ARG A 265 -1.64 15.47 18.96
CA ARG A 265 -2.38 15.68 17.72
C ARG A 265 -3.37 14.54 17.48
N ALA A 266 -2.93 13.29 17.61
CA ALA A 266 -3.78 12.11 17.48
C ALA A 266 -4.95 12.12 18.49
N LEU A 267 -4.67 12.49 19.75
CA LEU A 267 -5.70 12.61 20.80
C LEU A 267 -6.72 13.71 20.47
N MET A 268 -6.25 14.87 20.02
CA MET A 268 -7.11 15.96 19.59
C MET A 268 -8.02 15.53 18.44
N LEU A 269 -7.45 14.82 17.45
CA LEU A 269 -8.16 14.35 16.27
C LEU A 269 -9.24 13.33 16.63
N ARG A 270 -8.92 12.32 17.45
CA ARG A 270 -9.90 11.37 18.00
C ARG A 270 -11.09 12.09 18.65
N LYS A 271 -10.80 13.07 19.52
CA LYS A 271 -11.83 13.84 20.24
C LYS A 271 -12.70 14.66 19.28
N ARG A 272 -12.10 15.35 18.30
CA ARG A 272 -12.83 16.14 17.30
C ARG A 272 -13.69 15.30 16.37
N LEU A 273 -13.22 14.10 16.02
CA LEU A 273 -14.00 13.14 15.24
C LEU A 273 -15.11 12.46 16.07
N GLY A 274 -15.05 12.57 17.40
CA GLY A 274 -15.99 11.92 18.33
C GLY A 274 -15.89 10.40 18.26
N LEU A 275 -14.67 9.88 18.19
CA LEU A 275 -14.38 8.45 18.08
C LEU A 275 -14.05 7.85 19.46
N ASP A 276 -14.54 6.64 19.71
CA ASP A 276 -14.14 5.85 20.87
C ASP A 276 -12.65 5.48 20.80
N THR A 277 -12.02 5.19 21.93
CA THR A 277 -10.60 4.79 21.97
C THR A 277 -10.35 3.55 21.11
N ARG A 278 -11.28 2.60 21.05
CA ARG A 278 -11.11 1.39 20.23
C ARG A 278 -11.17 1.70 18.72
N GLN A 279 -11.86 2.76 18.32
CA GLN A 279 -12.07 3.15 16.91
C GLN A 279 -10.93 4.01 16.35
N PHE A 280 -10.06 4.55 17.21
CA PHE A 280 -8.92 5.39 16.80
C PHE A 280 -7.63 4.78 17.33
N VAL A 281 -6.82 4.24 16.42
CA VAL A 281 -5.63 3.45 16.74
C VAL A 281 -4.39 4.20 16.30
N MET A 282 -3.40 4.32 17.17
CA MET A 282 -2.06 4.75 16.81
C MET A 282 -1.19 3.52 16.57
N CYS A 283 -1.01 3.14 15.30
CA CYS A 283 -0.16 2.04 14.88
C CYS A 283 1.29 2.53 14.73
N VAL A 284 2.19 2.03 15.57
CA VAL A 284 3.59 2.46 15.61
C VAL A 284 4.50 1.26 15.36
N ALA A 285 5.25 1.29 14.27
CA ALA A 285 6.11 0.19 13.88
C ALA A 285 7.28 0.01 14.87
N GLY A 286 7.55 -1.23 15.26
CA GLY A 286 8.69 -1.60 16.08
C GLY A 286 8.57 -1.28 17.57
N LEU A 287 7.41 -0.84 18.07
CA LEU A 287 7.17 -0.81 19.52
C LEU A 287 7.13 -2.24 20.07
N SER A 288 7.68 -2.42 21.28
CA SER A 288 7.46 -3.65 22.04
C SER A 288 6.02 -3.75 22.53
N ASP A 289 5.56 -4.96 22.82
CA ASP A 289 4.20 -5.18 23.31
C ASP A 289 3.99 -4.56 24.70
N GLU A 290 5.04 -4.45 25.51
CA GLU A 290 5.04 -3.72 26.78
C GLU A 290 4.87 -2.22 26.55
N GLN A 291 5.56 -1.64 25.56
CA GLN A 291 5.41 -0.22 25.21
C GLN A 291 3.99 0.05 24.70
N VAL A 292 3.44 -0.82 23.85
CA VAL A 292 2.05 -0.73 23.37
C VAL A 292 1.06 -0.70 24.54
N LYS A 293 1.21 -1.62 25.51
CA LYS A 293 0.36 -1.66 26.72
C LYS A 293 0.54 -0.41 27.58
N ALA A 294 1.78 0.01 27.82
CA ALA A 294 2.08 1.16 28.65
C ALA A 294 1.53 2.46 28.03
N TYR A 295 1.72 2.68 26.73
CA TYR A 295 1.21 3.86 26.04
C TYR A 295 -0.32 3.86 25.97
N THR A 296 -0.95 2.71 25.73
CA THR A 296 -2.42 2.60 25.77
C THR A 296 -2.99 2.89 27.15
N ALA A 297 -2.28 2.54 28.23
CA ALA A 297 -2.71 2.85 29.60
C ALA A 297 -2.46 4.31 29.99
N MET A 298 -1.38 4.91 29.45
CA MET A 298 -0.93 6.25 29.78
C MET A 298 -1.71 7.33 29.03
N TYR A 299 -2.07 7.06 27.78
CA TYR A 299 -2.77 8.00 26.91
C TYR A 299 -4.19 7.50 26.66
N GLU A 300 -5.16 8.42 26.52
CA GLU A 300 -6.54 8.08 26.12
C GLU A 300 -6.64 7.75 24.61
N LEU A 301 -5.73 6.88 24.14
CA LEU A 301 -5.54 6.42 22.77
C LEU A 301 -5.21 4.93 22.81
N THR A 302 -5.73 4.16 21.84
CA THR A 302 -5.28 2.80 21.65
C THR A 302 -3.99 2.78 20.83
N PHE A 303 -2.95 2.13 21.34
CA PHE A 303 -1.73 1.87 20.59
C PHE A 303 -1.74 0.44 20.05
N ALA A 304 -1.09 0.25 18.91
CA ALA A 304 -0.74 -1.05 18.35
C ALA A 304 0.63 -0.96 17.69
N ASN A 305 1.25 -2.12 17.47
CA ASN A 305 2.39 -2.28 16.56
C ASN A 305 1.95 -3.14 15.37
N GLU A 306 2.85 -3.38 14.43
CA GLU A 306 2.58 -4.19 13.23
C GLU A 306 2.06 -5.61 13.56
N ARG A 307 2.52 -6.18 14.68
CA ARG A 307 2.12 -7.53 15.13
C ARG A 307 0.76 -7.56 15.82
N THR A 308 0.42 -6.52 16.59
CA THR A 308 -0.77 -6.47 17.45
C THR A 308 -1.97 -5.77 16.81
N LEU A 309 -1.76 -5.04 15.72
CA LEU A 309 -2.84 -4.35 14.99
C LEU A 309 -3.94 -5.31 14.56
N SER A 310 -3.58 -6.47 14.00
CA SER A 310 -4.54 -7.49 13.56
C SER A 310 -5.44 -7.97 14.70
N THR A 311 -4.85 -8.27 15.85
CA THR A 311 -5.57 -8.71 17.06
C THR A 311 -6.49 -7.62 17.61
N HIS A 312 -6.11 -6.34 17.48
CA HIS A 312 -6.98 -5.22 17.84
C HIS A 312 -8.18 -5.13 16.89
N LEU A 313 -7.94 -5.15 15.58
CA LEU A 313 -8.99 -5.12 14.57
C LEU A 313 -9.97 -6.29 14.73
N GLN A 314 -9.48 -7.50 15.00
CA GLN A 314 -10.34 -8.66 15.25
C GLN A 314 -11.37 -8.44 16.37
N LYS A 315 -11.07 -7.60 17.37
CA LYS A 315 -12.00 -7.29 18.48
C LYS A 315 -13.04 -6.24 18.12
N LEU A 316 -12.80 -5.43 17.08
CA LEU A 316 -13.73 -4.42 16.57
C LEU A 316 -14.76 -4.99 15.59
N PHE A 317 -14.37 -6.08 14.92
CA PHE A 317 -15.12 -6.72 13.86
C PHE A 317 -15.99 -7.87 14.34
#